data_AF-T0I2J9-F1
#
_entry.id   AF-T0I2J9-F1
#
_cell.length_a   1.000
_cell.length_b   1.000
_cell.length_c   1.000
_cell.angle_alpha   90.00
_cell.angle_beta   90.00
_cell.angle_gamma   90.00
#
_symmetry.space_group_name_H-M   'P 1'
#
loop_
_entity.id
_entity.type
_entity.pdbx_description
1 polymer ?
#
loop_
_entity_poly.entity_id
_entity_poly.type
_entity_poly.pdbx_seq_one_letter_code
_entity_poly.pdbx_strand_id
1 'polypeptide(L)'
;MEGKIERELYFNAADMEQKCHGSASSNNPLALLTICILVMRNGFTVIGKSAPASPENFDEEKGKRFAYEDAIKQLWPLEGYALREKLAA
;
A
#
# COMPACT_ATOMS: atom_id res chain seq x y z
N MET A 1 -11.21 9.95 7.56
CA MET A 1 -10.33 8.78 7.42
C MET A 1 -8.87 9.20 7.42
N GLU A 2 -8.49 10.14 6.55
CA GLU A 2 -7.12 10.69 6.46
C GLU A 2 -6.58 11.23 7.80
N GLY A 3 -7.41 11.94 8.58
CA GLY A 3 -7.02 12.42 9.92
C GLY A 3 -6.73 11.31 10.96
N LYS A 4 -6.97 10.04 10.65
CA LYS A 4 -6.64 8.87 11.49
C LYS A 4 -5.36 8.16 11.05
N ILE A 5 -4.80 8.52 9.89
CA ILE A 5 -3.52 7.99 9.41
C ILE A 5 -2.41 8.71 10.20
N GLU A 6 -1.49 7.93 10.76
CA GLU A 6 -0.32 8.42 11.48
C GLU A 6 0.89 8.48 10.57
N ARG A 7 1.13 7.42 9.79
CA ARG A 7 2.28 7.32 8.89
C ARG A 7 1.89 6.65 7.58
N GLU A 8 2.49 7.15 6.51
CA GLU A 8 2.41 6.57 5.17
C GLU A 8 3.81 6.16 4.74
N LEU A 9 3.94 4.91 4.29
CA LEU A 9 5.20 4.35 3.82
C LEU A 9 4.99 3.81 2.41
N TYR A 10 5.93 4.13 1.52
CA TYR A 10 5.90 3.68 0.14
C TYR A 10 7.25 3.05 -0.20
N PHE A 11 7.22 1.93 -0.89
CA PHE A 11 8.44 1.34 -1.45
C PHE A 11 8.11 0.50 -2.68
N ASN A 12 9.11 0.39 -3.57
CA ASN A 12 9.10 -0.60 -4.63
C ASN A 12 9.62 -1.94 -4.08
N ALA A 13 8.97 -3.05 -4.45
CA ALA A 13 9.35 -4.36 -3.95
C ALA A 13 10.75 -4.81 -4.41
N ALA A 14 11.22 -4.35 -5.58
CA ALA A 14 12.58 -4.64 -6.05
C ALA A 14 13.66 -4.02 -5.14
N ASP A 15 13.42 -2.80 -4.63
CA ASP A 15 14.36 -2.14 -3.72
C ASP A 15 14.52 -2.94 -2.41
N MET A 16 13.43 -3.56 -1.95
CA MET A 16 13.44 -4.41 -0.76
C MET A 16 14.13 -5.74 -1.04
N GLU A 17 13.91 -6.35 -2.20
CA GLU A 17 14.65 -7.56 -2.60
C GLU A 17 16.16 -7.31 -2.64
N GLN A 18 16.58 -6.19 -3.24
CA GLN A 18 18.01 -5.83 -3.29
C GLN A 18 18.60 -5.66 -1.88
N LYS A 19 17.86 -5.02 -0.96
CA LYS A 19 18.31 -4.84 0.43
C LYS A 19 18.40 -6.15 1.20
N CYS A 20 17.47 -7.08 0.99
CA CYS A 20 17.42 -8.33 1.73
C CYS A 20 18.39 -9.38 1.18
N HIS A 21 18.50 -9.52 -0.15
CA HIS A 21 19.19 -10.63 -0.81
C HIS A 21 20.44 -10.19 -1.60
N GLY A 22 20.75 -8.89 -1.66
CA GLY A 22 22.00 -8.37 -2.23
C GLY A 22 22.10 -8.38 -3.76
N SER A 23 21.11 -8.90 -4.47
CA SER A 23 21.09 -9.02 -5.93
C SER A 23 19.66 -8.85 -6.45
N ALA A 24 19.45 -7.87 -7.32
CA ALA A 24 18.23 -7.74 -8.12
C ALA A 24 18.52 -8.23 -9.54
N SER A 25 17.67 -9.11 -10.08
CA SER A 25 17.75 -9.56 -11.48
C SER A 25 17.41 -8.40 -12.44
N SER A 26 18.00 -8.39 -13.64
CA SER A 26 17.66 -7.41 -14.68
C SER A 26 16.22 -7.54 -15.18
N ASN A 27 15.60 -8.72 -15.02
CA ASN A 27 14.19 -8.99 -15.30
C ASN A 27 13.45 -9.26 -13.98
N ASN A 28 13.38 -8.25 -13.12
CA ASN A 28 12.73 -8.37 -11.83
C ASN A 28 11.24 -7.95 -11.92
N PRO A 29 10.28 -8.89 -11.84
CA PRO A 29 8.85 -8.54 -11.83
C PRO A 29 8.46 -7.66 -10.63
N LEU A 30 9.23 -7.70 -9.53
CA LEU A 30 9.02 -6.85 -8.36
C LEU A 30 9.28 -5.38 -8.64
N ALA A 31 10.00 -5.03 -9.71
CA ALA A 31 10.23 -3.64 -10.10
C ALA A 31 8.94 -2.92 -10.51
N LEU A 32 7.88 -3.67 -10.83
CA LEU A 32 6.57 -3.11 -11.16
C LEU A 32 5.66 -2.95 -9.93
N LEU A 33 6.03 -3.53 -8.79
CA LEU A 33 5.18 -3.62 -7.61
C LEU A 33 5.48 -2.48 -6.64
N THR A 34 4.54 -1.54 -6.56
CA THR A 34 4.55 -0.48 -5.55
C THR A 34 3.67 -0.88 -4.39
N ILE A 35 4.23 -0.83 -3.18
CA ILE A 35 3.50 -1.07 -1.93
C ILE A 35 3.28 0.26 -1.20
N CYS A 36 2.07 0.44 -0.66
CA CYS A 36 1.73 1.49 0.28
C CYS A 36 1.34 0.83 1.61
N ILE A 37 1.91 1.32 2.72
CA ILE A 37 1.51 0.93 4.06
C ILE A 37 0.98 2.17 4.78
N LEU A 38 -0.25 2.09 5.27
CA LEU A 38 -0.82 3.10 6.14
C LEU A 38 -0.84 2.57 7.57
N VAL A 39 -0.15 3.28 8.46
CA VAL A 39 -0.20 3.04 9.90
C VAL A 39 -1.23 4.00 10.49
N MET A 40 -2.26 3.45 11.11
CA MET A 40 -3.34 4.21 11.74
C MET A 40 -2.97 4.57 13.18
N ARG A 41 -3.49 5.69 13.70
CA ARG A 41 -3.22 6.16 15.08
C ARG A 41 -3.63 5.18 16.18
N ASN A 42 -4.51 4.22 15.88
CA ASN A 42 -4.89 3.15 16.81
C ASN A 42 -3.96 1.92 16.74
N GLY A 43 -2.86 2.00 15.98
CA GLY A 43 -1.90 0.92 15.78
C GLY A 43 -2.29 -0.09 14.69
N PHE A 44 -3.46 0.04 14.05
CA PHE A 44 -3.83 -0.82 12.94
C PHE A 44 -3.01 -0.47 11.69
N THR A 45 -2.66 -1.47 10.89
CA THR A 45 -1.92 -1.28 9.64
C THR A 45 -2.68 -1.86 8.47
N VAL A 46 -2.78 -1.12 7.37
CA VAL A 46 -3.30 -1.62 6.10
C VAL A 46 -2.23 -1.54 5.03
N ILE A 47 -2.24 -2.49 4.11
CA ILE A 47 -1.31 -2.57 2.99
C ILE A 47 -2.10 -2.46 1.70
N GLY A 48 -1.80 -1.45 0.89
CA GLY A 48 -2.28 -1.34 -0.47
C GLY A 48 -1.17 -1.62 -1.48
N LYS A 49 -1.56 -2.00 -2.68
CA LYS A 49 -0.61 -2.39 -3.73
C LYS A 49 -1.02 -1.90 -5.11
N SER A 50 -0.02 -1.62 -5.93
CA SER A 50 -0.18 -1.39 -7.36
C SER A 50 0.82 -2.24 -8.13
N ALA A 51 0.32 -3.02 -9.07
CA ALA A 51 1.12 -3.88 -9.95
C ALA A 51 0.51 -3.80 -11.36
N PRO A 52 1.03 -2.96 -12.26
CA PRO A 52 0.57 -2.89 -13.62
C PRO A 52 0.86 -4.20 -14.35
N ALA A 53 0.07 -4.49 -15.40
CA ALA A 53 0.17 -5.74 -16.14
C ALA A 53 1.49 -5.90 -16.92
N SER A 54 2.18 -4.79 -17.23
CA SER A 54 3.42 -4.80 -18.01
C SER A 54 4.36 -3.64 -17.64
N PRO A 55 5.68 -3.76 -17.91
CA PRO A 55 6.65 -2.71 -17.64
C PRO A 55 6.37 -1.38 -18.35
N GLU A 56 5.81 -1.42 -19.56
CA GLU A 56 5.47 -0.22 -20.34
C GLU A 56 4.36 0.60 -19.68
N ASN A 57 3.55 -0.04 -18.83
CA ASN A 57 2.49 0.59 -18.06
C ASN A 57 2.95 1.04 -16.66
N PHE A 58 4.22 0.83 -16.31
CA PHE A 58 4.74 1.25 -15.03
C PHE A 58 5.03 2.75 -15.00
N ASP A 59 4.54 3.37 -13.94
CA ASP A 59 4.66 4.79 -13.67
C ASP A 59 4.68 4.92 -12.15
N GLU A 60 5.78 5.43 -11.60
CA GLU A 60 6.04 5.43 -10.16
C GLU A 60 4.98 6.24 -9.39
N GLU A 61 4.61 7.41 -9.91
CA GLU A 61 3.64 8.30 -9.28
C GLU A 61 2.22 7.70 -9.32
N LYS A 62 1.82 7.15 -10.47
CA LYS A 62 0.53 6.42 -10.58
C LYS A 62 0.53 5.19 -9.70
N GLY A 63 1.64 4.47 -9.62
CA GLY A 63 1.80 3.30 -8.76
C GLY A 63 1.56 3.65 -7.29
N LYS A 64 2.19 4.73 -6.78
CA LYS A 64 1.97 5.23 -5.41
C LYS A 64 0.50 5.62 -5.20
N ARG A 65 -0.09 6.34 -6.15
CA ARG A 65 -1.50 6.77 -6.08
C ARG A 65 -2.45 5.57 -6.01
N PHE A 66 -2.29 4.59 -6.89
CA PHE A 66 -3.14 3.41 -6.93
C PHE A 66 -2.94 2.50 -5.72
N ALA A 67 -1.71 2.36 -5.22
CA ALA A 67 -1.44 1.61 -4.00
C ALA A 67 -2.10 2.27 -2.77
N TYR A 68 -2.06 3.61 -2.67
CA TYR A 68 -2.77 4.35 -1.63
C TYR A 68 -4.30 4.17 -1.75
N GLU A 69 -4.85 4.35 -2.96
CA GLU A 69 -6.29 4.15 -3.20
C GLU A 69 -6.75 2.73 -2.86
N ASP A 70 -5.94 1.71 -3.15
CA ASP A 70 -6.20 0.32 -2.76
C ASP A 70 -6.23 0.16 -1.21
N ALA A 71 -5.26 0.74 -0.49
CA ALA A 71 -5.24 0.73 0.97
C ALA A 71 -6.50 1.41 1.56
N ILE A 72 -6.90 2.55 0.98
CA ILE A 72 -8.10 3.29 1.38
C ILE A 72 -9.37 2.49 1.11
N LYS A 73 -9.49 1.84 -0.05
CA LYS A 73 -10.62 0.96 -0.38
C LYS A 73 -10.78 -0.19 0.61
N GLN A 74 -9.66 -0.74 1.09
CA GLN A 74 -9.65 -1.78 2.12
C GLN A 74 -10.05 -1.25 3.50
N LEU A 75 -9.60 -0.05 3.88
CA LEU A 75 -9.96 0.58 5.16
C LEU A 75 -11.44 0.96 5.23
N TRP A 76 -12.02 1.40 4.11
CA TRP A 76 -13.39 1.91 4.06
C TRP A 76 -14.44 0.99 4.72
N PRO A 77 -14.56 -0.30 4.37
CA PRO A 77 -15.50 -1.20 5.04
C PRO A 77 -15.18 -1.43 6.52
N LEU A 78 -13.90 -1.42 6.93
CA LEU A 78 -13.49 -1.59 8.33
C LEU A 78 -13.91 -0.39 9.19
N GLU A 79 -13.75 0.82 8.66
CA GLU A 79 -14.22 2.05 9.30
C GLU A 79 -15.75 2.06 9.43
N GLY A 80 -16.46 1.57 8.41
CA GLY A 80 -17.91 1.37 8.46
C GLY A 80 -18.33 0.40 9.56
N TYR A 81 -17.69 -0.77 9.64
CA TYR A 81 -17.92 -1.75 10.70
C TYR A 81 -17.66 -1.17 12.10
N ALA A 82 -16.50 -0.56 12.31
CA ALA A 82 -16.13 0.01 13.60
C ALA A 82 -17.07 1.16 14.04
N LEU A 83 -17.61 1.92 13.09
CA LEU A 83 -18.64 2.92 13.38
C LEU A 83 -19.96 2.27 13.80
N ARG A 84 -20.39 1.21 13.09
CA ARG A 84 -21.61 0.47 13.44
C ARG A 84 -21.55 -0.11 14.84
N GLU A 85 -20.43 -0.70 15.22
CA GLU A 85 -20.20 -1.23 16.57
C GLU A 85 -20.38 -0.14 17.65
N LYS A 86 -19.82 1.06 17.42
CA LYS A 86 -19.96 2.19 18.36
C LYS A 86 -21.38 2.74 18.47
N LEU A 87 -22.14 2.70 17.38
CA LEU A 87 -23.52 3.20 17.33
C LEU A 87 -24.53 2.19 17.88
N ALA A 88 -24.18 0.90 17.93
CA ALA A 88 -25.01 -0.15 18.49
C ALA A 88 -24.85 -0.29 20.02
N ALA A 89 -23.81 0.31 20.60
CA ALA A 89 -23.56 0.41 22.03
C ALA A 89 -24.37 1.54 22.67
#